data_AF-A0A3B5K3V8-F1
#
_entry.id   AF-A0A3B5K3V8-F1
#
_cell.length_a   1.000
_cell.length_b   1.000
_cell.length_c   1.000
_cell.angle_alpha   90.00
_cell.angle_beta   90.00
_cell.angle_gamma   90.00
#
_symmetry.space_group_name_H-M   'P 1'
#
loop_
_entity.id
_entity.type
_entity.pdbx_description
1 polymer ?
#
loop_
_entity_poly.entity_id
_entity_poly.type
_entity_poly.pdbx_seq_one_letter_code
_entity_poly.pdbx_strand_id
1 'polypeptide(L)'
;MRIVSSTFQQDSEFLLQDEKFTVVKGSNTVLPFQIRRMGLYMVVTVKLGVVVMWDQKTSVFVKLSPKYQGKVCGLCGNNDGNSKNDFTTRSHETVTDVLTFGNSWKVSSSCPDAELVTNPCSKNRYRAAWSMKQCSVITSATFQTCHLKVDPGPYFDSCVRDSCACDSGGDCECLCTAVASYAKACNEAGACIKWRTPKLCPIFCDYYNNDGNCEWHYKPCGVDCMKTCRNPSGNCSTLISPVEGTVE
;
A
#
# COMPACT_ATOMS: atom_id res chain seq x y z
N MET A 1 -0.28 -8.43 -8.52
CA MET A 1 -1.32 -7.43 -8.80
C MET A 1 -1.48 -7.23 -10.30
N ARG A 2 -2.70 -7.29 -10.84
CA ARG A 2 -2.98 -6.91 -12.24
C ARG A 2 -3.61 -5.52 -12.29
N ILE A 3 -3.13 -4.66 -13.19
CA ILE A 3 -3.66 -3.33 -13.47
C ILE A 3 -4.19 -3.36 -14.90
N VAL A 4 -5.50 -3.19 -15.06
CA VAL A 4 -6.14 -3.06 -16.38
C VAL A 4 -6.53 -1.60 -16.57
N SER A 5 -6.14 -1.01 -17.71
CA SER A 5 -6.48 0.34 -18.12
C SER A 5 -7.11 0.32 -19.49
N SER A 6 -8.42 0.56 -19.55
CA SER A 6 -9.18 0.69 -20.79
C SER A 6 -9.38 2.16 -21.15
N THR A 7 -9.11 2.50 -22.42
CA THR A 7 -9.42 3.80 -23.01
C THR A 7 -10.25 3.58 -24.28
N PHE A 8 -10.94 4.62 -24.76
CA PHE A 8 -11.80 4.54 -25.96
C PHE A 8 -11.06 4.02 -27.21
N GLN A 9 -9.73 4.10 -27.25
CA GLN A 9 -8.90 3.70 -28.39
C GLN A 9 -8.08 2.42 -28.14
N GLN A 10 -7.79 2.05 -26.88
CA GLN A 10 -6.94 0.90 -26.58
C GLN A 10 -7.13 0.38 -25.14
N ASP A 11 -7.07 -0.93 -24.98
CA ASP A 11 -6.92 -1.62 -23.70
C ASP A 11 -5.45 -1.95 -23.45
N SER A 12 -4.95 -1.56 -22.27
CA SER A 12 -3.65 -1.97 -21.78
C SER A 12 -3.79 -2.74 -20.47
N GLU A 13 -3.08 -3.84 -20.33
CA GLU A 13 -3.03 -4.65 -19.11
C GLU A 13 -1.57 -4.80 -18.66
N PHE A 14 -1.36 -4.58 -17.37
CA PHE A 14 -0.08 -4.65 -16.71
C PHE A 14 -0.14 -5.62 -15.55
N LEU A 15 0.95 -6.35 -15.33
CA LEU A 15 1.10 -7.28 -14.23
C LEU A 15 2.30 -6.86 -13.40
N LEU A 16 2.04 -6.59 -12.13
CA LEU A 16 3.03 -6.35 -11.09
C LEU A 16 3.13 -7.64 -10.28
N GLN A 17 4.23 -8.36 -10.46
CA GLN A 17 4.45 -9.66 -9.84
C GLN A 17 5.96 -9.90 -9.69
N ASP A 18 6.37 -10.55 -8.61
CA ASP A 18 7.77 -10.92 -8.35
C ASP A 18 8.75 -9.75 -8.53
N GLU A 19 8.40 -8.59 -7.95
CA GLU A 19 9.17 -7.33 -8.03
C GLU A 19 9.35 -6.77 -9.46
N LYS A 20 8.62 -7.32 -10.42
CA LYS A 20 8.66 -6.95 -11.84
C LYS A 20 7.34 -6.35 -12.29
N PHE A 21 7.46 -5.51 -13.31
CA PHE A 21 6.34 -4.99 -14.08
C PHE A 21 6.41 -5.59 -15.49
N THR A 22 5.31 -6.17 -15.94
CA THR A 22 5.19 -6.75 -17.28
C THR A 22 3.94 -6.22 -17.97
N VAL A 23 4.05 -5.99 -19.28
CA VAL A 23 2.90 -5.64 -20.13
C VAL A 23 2.30 -6.94 -20.64
N VAL A 24 1.04 -7.19 -20.30
CA VAL A 24 0.29 -8.40 -20.68
C VAL A 24 -0.46 -8.17 -21.98
N LYS A 25 -1.05 -6.97 -22.15
CA LYS A 25 -1.81 -6.58 -23.34
C LYS A 25 -1.63 -5.09 -23.61
N GLY A 26 -1.63 -4.68 -24.88
CA GLY A 26 -1.53 -3.28 -25.30
C GLY A 26 -0.15 -2.87 -25.82
N SER A 27 -0.06 -1.64 -26.34
CA SER A 27 1.21 -1.03 -26.76
C SER A 27 2.04 -0.62 -25.55
N ASN A 28 3.37 -0.61 -25.69
CA ASN A 28 4.34 -0.19 -24.68
C ASN A 28 4.28 1.34 -24.40
N THR A 29 3.17 2.01 -24.68
CA THR A 29 2.93 3.45 -24.45
C THR A 29 2.66 3.77 -22.97
N VAL A 30 3.03 2.87 -22.05
CA VAL A 30 3.43 3.30 -20.70
C VAL A 30 4.78 3.94 -20.87
N LEU A 31 4.79 5.26 -20.98
CA LEU A 31 6.02 6.00 -21.19
C LEU A 31 7.03 5.58 -20.10
N PRO A 32 8.30 5.30 -20.43
CA PRO A 32 9.29 4.75 -19.48
C PRO A 32 9.49 5.61 -18.21
N PHE A 33 9.01 6.85 -18.19
CA PHE A 33 8.99 7.74 -17.04
C PHE A 33 7.85 7.50 -16.02
N GLN A 34 6.91 6.60 -16.32
CA GLN A 34 5.73 6.32 -15.48
C GLN A 34 5.99 5.28 -14.38
N ILE A 35 7.09 4.51 -14.46
CA ILE A 35 7.43 3.49 -13.47
C ILE A 35 8.74 3.86 -12.76
N ARG A 36 8.66 4.02 -11.45
CA ARG A 36 9.77 4.45 -10.61
C ARG A 36 9.88 3.52 -9.41
N ARG A 37 11.11 3.16 -9.04
CA ARG A 37 11.37 2.58 -7.71
C ARG A 37 11.68 3.75 -6.78
N MET A 38 10.91 3.86 -5.70
CA MET A 38 11.05 4.91 -4.70
C MET A 38 11.09 4.23 -3.33
N GLY A 39 12.26 4.22 -2.70
CA GLY A 39 12.46 3.47 -1.46
C GLY A 39 12.05 2.01 -1.63
N LEU A 40 11.17 1.52 -0.76
CA LEU A 40 10.63 0.15 -0.80
C LEU A 40 9.51 -0.06 -1.83
N TYR A 41 9.07 0.98 -2.52
CA TYR A 41 7.86 0.95 -3.34
C TYR A 41 8.15 1.01 -4.84
N MET A 42 7.30 0.33 -5.61
CA MET A 42 7.14 0.56 -7.03
C MET A 42 5.98 1.54 -7.26
N VAL A 43 6.27 2.67 -7.90
CA VAL A 43 5.31 3.73 -8.21
C VAL A 43 5.03 3.73 -9.70
N VAL A 44 3.77 3.52 -10.07
CA VAL A 44 3.28 3.42 -11.44
C VAL A 44 2.24 4.51 -11.69
N THR A 45 2.52 5.42 -12.62
CA THR A 45 1.53 6.37 -13.13
C THR A 45 0.77 5.73 -14.28
N VAL A 46 -0.44 5.22 -14.03
CA VAL A 46 -1.23 4.48 -15.02
C VAL A 46 -1.76 5.40 -16.13
N LYS A 47 -2.27 6.56 -15.73
CA LYS A 47 -2.68 7.65 -16.61
C LYS A 47 -2.57 8.97 -15.86
N LEU A 48 -2.70 10.09 -16.57
CA LEU A 48 -2.60 11.40 -15.93
C LEU A 48 -3.59 11.52 -14.76
N GLY A 49 -3.07 11.71 -13.54
CA GLY A 49 -3.87 11.83 -12.33
C GLY A 49 -4.31 10.50 -11.70
N VAL A 50 -3.74 9.36 -12.09
CA VAL A 50 -3.93 8.07 -11.43
C VAL A 50 -2.56 7.43 -11.18
N VAL A 51 -2.21 7.29 -9.92
CA VAL A 51 -0.94 6.72 -9.46
C VAL A 51 -1.22 5.51 -8.59
N VAL A 52 -0.47 4.43 -8.81
CA VAL A 52 -0.47 3.22 -8.00
C VAL A 52 0.90 3.07 -7.36
N MET A 53 0.93 2.87 -6.05
CA MET A 53 2.15 2.62 -5.28
C MET A 53 2.03 1.25 -4.63
N TRP A 54 2.95 0.34 -4.94
CA TRP A 54 2.93 -1.03 -4.45
C TRP A 54 4.21 -1.28 -3.65
N ASP A 55 4.06 -1.86 -2.45
CA ASP A 55 5.17 -2.20 -1.54
C ASP A 55 5.96 -3.44 -1.98
N GLN A 56 5.66 -3.98 -3.18
CA GLN A 56 6.22 -5.21 -3.72
C GLN A 56 5.80 -6.48 -2.95
N LYS A 57 4.81 -6.34 -2.06
CA LYS A 57 4.22 -7.39 -1.23
C LYS A 57 2.70 -7.32 -1.36
N THR A 58 2.00 -6.95 -0.29
CA THR A 58 0.53 -6.98 -0.20
C THR A 58 -0.12 -5.60 -0.14
N SER A 59 0.63 -4.52 0.13
CA SER A 59 0.06 -3.18 0.25
C SER A 59 0.05 -2.45 -1.08
N VAL A 60 -1.13 -1.95 -1.45
CA VAL A 60 -1.35 -1.14 -2.65
C VAL A 60 -2.01 0.17 -2.25
N PHE A 61 -1.44 1.29 -2.70
CA PHE A 61 -2.00 2.61 -2.51
C PHE A 61 -2.36 3.21 -3.87
N VAL A 62 -3.61 3.61 -4.03
CA VAL A 62 -4.09 4.27 -5.25
C VAL A 62 -4.34 5.74 -4.93
N LYS A 63 -3.68 6.63 -5.67
CA LYS A 63 -3.85 8.08 -5.55
C LYS A 63 -4.51 8.62 -6.81
N LEU A 64 -5.60 9.36 -6.61
CA LEU A 64 -6.40 9.94 -7.68
C LEU A 64 -6.35 11.46 -7.61
N SER A 65 -6.23 12.10 -8.76
CA SER A 65 -6.44 13.54 -8.90
C SER A 65 -7.89 13.90 -8.57
N PRO A 66 -8.15 15.07 -7.95
CA PRO A 66 -9.51 15.54 -7.64
C PRO A 66 -10.48 15.53 -8.82
N LYS A 67 -9.98 15.59 -10.06
CA LYS A 67 -10.82 15.49 -11.27
C LYS A 67 -11.65 14.20 -11.38
N TYR A 68 -11.26 13.15 -10.65
CA TYR A 68 -11.93 11.85 -10.57
C TYR A 68 -12.91 11.73 -9.39
N GLN A 69 -13.07 12.76 -8.56
CA GLN A 69 -14.05 12.79 -7.48
C GLN A 69 -15.46 12.50 -8.00
N GLY A 70 -16.14 11.52 -7.38
CA GLY A 70 -17.47 11.06 -7.78
C GLY A 70 -17.55 10.40 -9.17
N LYS A 71 -16.41 10.10 -9.82
CA LYS A 71 -16.35 9.50 -11.18
C LYS A 71 -15.67 8.13 -11.18
N VAL A 72 -15.50 7.54 -10.01
CA VAL A 72 -14.94 6.21 -9.82
C VAL A 72 -15.94 5.33 -9.10
N CYS A 73 -15.73 4.03 -9.20
CA CYS A 73 -16.49 3.01 -8.49
C CYS A 73 -15.57 1.81 -8.27
N GLY A 74 -15.95 0.93 -7.34
CA GLY A 74 -15.20 -0.27 -7.00
C GLY A 74 -15.04 -0.43 -5.50
N LEU A 75 -14.13 -1.32 -5.10
CA LEU A 75 -13.85 -1.62 -3.69
C LEU A 75 -13.30 -0.43 -2.90
N CYS A 76 -12.75 0.59 -3.58
CA CYS A 76 -12.28 1.83 -2.95
C CYS A 76 -13.37 2.91 -2.86
N GLY A 77 -14.65 2.56 -3.07
CA GLY A 77 -15.76 3.50 -3.03
C GLY A 77 -15.84 4.39 -4.28
N ASN A 78 -16.54 5.52 -4.15
CA ASN A 78 -16.78 6.47 -5.25
C ASN A 78 -15.97 7.76 -5.15
N ASN A 79 -15.23 7.93 -4.04
CA ASN A 79 -14.39 9.07 -3.75
C ASN A 79 -15.13 10.41 -3.90
N ASP A 80 -16.37 10.51 -3.41
CA ASP A 80 -17.15 11.77 -3.40
C ASP A 80 -16.98 12.59 -2.10
N GLY A 81 -16.37 12.01 -1.07
CA GLY A 81 -16.17 12.61 0.25
C GLY A 81 -17.21 12.18 1.30
N ASN A 82 -18.12 11.27 0.96
CA ASN A 82 -19.16 10.76 1.84
C ASN A 82 -19.03 9.24 2.05
N SER A 83 -18.44 8.83 3.17
CA SER A 83 -18.23 7.40 3.46
C SER A 83 -19.50 6.56 3.61
N LYS A 84 -20.68 7.19 3.75
CA LYS A 84 -21.96 6.47 3.93
C LYS A 84 -22.45 5.76 2.67
N ASN A 85 -21.96 6.14 1.49
CA ASN A 85 -22.37 5.53 0.21
C ASN A 85 -21.23 4.75 -0.47
N ASP A 86 -20.07 4.59 0.19
CA ASP A 86 -18.92 3.89 -0.40
C ASP A 86 -19.22 2.41 -0.66
N PHE A 87 -20.14 1.80 0.09
CA PHE A 87 -20.64 0.45 -0.15
C PHE A 87 -21.73 0.43 -1.23
N THR A 88 -21.40 0.98 -2.41
CA THR A 88 -22.24 0.90 -3.61
C THR A 88 -21.82 -0.28 -4.47
N THR A 89 -22.77 -1.16 -4.79
CA THR A 89 -22.55 -2.37 -5.58
C THR A 89 -22.37 -2.06 -7.07
N ARG A 90 -21.99 -3.08 -7.85
CA ARG A 90 -21.95 -2.99 -9.33
C ARG A 90 -23.33 -2.72 -9.96
N SER A 91 -24.43 -3.04 -9.28
CA SER A 91 -25.81 -2.72 -9.70
C SER A 91 -26.24 -1.28 -9.34
N HIS A 92 -25.34 -0.46 -8.78
CA HIS A 92 -25.60 0.89 -8.28
C HIS A 92 -26.53 0.94 -7.05
N GLU A 93 -26.58 -0.14 -6.27
CA GLU A 93 -27.33 -0.19 -5.02
C GLU A 93 -26.39 0.06 -3.84
N THR A 94 -26.78 0.94 -2.92
CA THR A 94 -26.04 1.15 -1.67
C THR A 94 -26.49 0.12 -0.64
N VAL A 95 -25.53 -0.64 -0.11
CA VAL A 95 -25.77 -1.72 0.86
C VAL A 95 -25.00 -1.47 2.15
N THR A 96 -25.43 -2.09 3.24
CA THR A 96 -24.74 -2.02 4.55
C THR A 96 -23.85 -3.24 4.80
N ASP A 97 -24.12 -4.36 4.14
CA ASP A 97 -23.38 -5.60 4.31
C ASP A 97 -22.10 -5.62 3.46
N VAL A 98 -20.96 -5.80 4.13
CA VAL A 98 -19.63 -5.76 3.50
C VAL A 98 -19.39 -6.93 2.54
N LEU A 99 -19.97 -8.11 2.82
CA LEU A 99 -19.85 -9.27 1.94
C LEU A 99 -20.63 -9.05 0.65
N THR A 100 -21.87 -8.56 0.75
CA THR A 100 -22.70 -8.19 -0.40
C THR A 100 -21.99 -7.17 -1.27
N PHE A 101 -21.43 -6.11 -0.66
CA PHE A 101 -20.62 -5.12 -1.36
C PHE A 101 -19.42 -5.76 -2.05
N GLY A 102 -18.56 -6.48 -1.32
CA GLY A 102 -17.33 -7.07 -1.84
C GLY A 102 -17.57 -8.08 -2.96
N ASN A 103 -18.55 -8.97 -2.78
CA ASN A 103 -18.90 -10.01 -3.75
C ASN A 103 -19.51 -9.44 -5.04
N SER A 104 -20.17 -8.27 -4.98
CA SER A 104 -20.70 -7.59 -6.17
C SER A 104 -19.59 -7.11 -7.13
N TRP A 105 -18.37 -6.94 -6.63
CA TRP A 105 -17.23 -6.43 -7.39
C TRP A 105 -16.32 -7.52 -7.97
N LYS A 106 -16.67 -8.81 -7.85
CA LYS A 106 -15.92 -9.90 -8.48
C LYS A 106 -15.76 -9.67 -9.99
N VAL A 107 -14.55 -9.91 -10.51
CA VAL A 107 -14.26 -9.76 -11.95
C VAL A 107 -14.81 -10.95 -12.74
N SER A 108 -14.62 -12.16 -12.20
CA SER A 108 -15.15 -13.40 -12.81
C SER A 108 -16.34 -13.93 -12.00
N SER A 109 -17.38 -14.36 -12.70
CA SER A 109 -18.53 -15.06 -12.11
C SER A 109 -18.16 -16.44 -11.56
N SER A 110 -17.06 -17.03 -12.02
CA SER A 110 -16.56 -18.31 -11.51
C SER A 110 -15.90 -18.21 -10.14
N CYS A 111 -15.58 -17.00 -9.67
CA CYS A 111 -15.02 -16.82 -8.32
C CYS A 111 -16.12 -17.08 -7.28
N PRO A 112 -15.85 -17.92 -6.26
CA PRO A 112 -16.81 -18.15 -5.18
C PRO A 112 -17.08 -16.84 -4.42
N ASP A 113 -18.21 -16.78 -3.75
CA ASP A 113 -18.48 -15.69 -2.82
C ASP A 113 -17.54 -15.78 -1.62
N ALA A 114 -17.04 -14.64 -1.18
CA ALA A 114 -16.30 -14.51 0.06
C ALA A 114 -17.24 -14.74 1.24
N GLU A 115 -16.73 -15.42 2.26
CA GLU A 115 -17.39 -15.67 3.52
C GLU A 115 -16.76 -14.83 4.64
N LEU A 116 -17.49 -14.66 5.75
CA LEU A 116 -16.96 -13.99 6.93
C LEU A 116 -15.78 -14.78 7.49
N VAL A 117 -14.58 -14.18 7.41
CA VAL A 117 -13.36 -14.77 7.94
C VAL A 117 -13.45 -14.82 9.46
N THR A 118 -13.45 -16.03 10.02
CA THR A 118 -13.31 -16.23 11.47
C THR A 118 -12.04 -15.56 11.98
N ASN A 119 -12.10 -14.91 13.14
CA ASN A 119 -10.94 -14.21 13.71
C ASN A 119 -9.70 -15.12 13.74
N PRO A 120 -8.62 -14.79 12.99
CA PRO A 120 -7.44 -15.64 12.90
C PRO A 120 -6.79 -15.93 14.26
N CYS A 121 -6.83 -14.97 15.19
CA CYS A 121 -6.30 -15.17 16.54
C CYS A 121 -7.14 -16.12 17.40
N SER A 122 -8.43 -16.30 17.08
CA SER A 122 -9.28 -17.29 17.75
C SER A 122 -8.99 -18.71 17.27
N LYS A 123 -8.65 -18.86 15.99
CA LYS A 123 -8.21 -20.13 15.38
C LYS A 123 -6.77 -20.47 15.79
N ASN A 124 -5.86 -19.50 15.72
CA ASN A 124 -4.43 -19.64 15.99
C ASN A 124 -4.07 -19.02 17.36
N ARG A 125 -4.69 -19.50 18.44
CA ARG A 125 -4.57 -18.91 19.80
C ARG A 125 -3.13 -18.78 20.30
N TYR A 126 -2.26 -19.72 19.93
CA TYR A 126 -0.83 -19.71 20.31
C TYR A 126 -0.07 -18.49 19.75
N ARG A 127 -0.58 -17.85 18.68
CA ARG A 127 0.02 -16.66 18.06
C ARG A 127 -0.46 -15.35 18.68
N ALA A 128 -1.67 -15.34 19.25
CA ALA A 128 -2.35 -14.12 19.69
C ALA A 128 -1.49 -13.26 20.65
N ALA A 129 -0.87 -13.87 21.65
CA ALA A 129 -0.04 -13.15 22.62
C ALA A 129 1.20 -12.50 21.96
N TRP A 130 1.84 -13.22 21.03
CA TRP A 130 2.97 -12.68 20.28
C TRP A 130 2.52 -11.55 19.36
N SER A 131 1.43 -11.74 18.61
CA SER A 131 0.88 -10.73 17.69
C SER A 131 0.51 -9.44 18.41
N MET A 132 -0.22 -9.51 19.53
CA MET A 132 -0.56 -8.34 20.35
C MET A 132 0.70 -7.62 20.86
N LYS A 133 1.71 -8.36 21.33
CA LYS A 133 2.95 -7.78 21.85
C LYS A 133 3.76 -7.09 20.76
N GLN A 134 3.88 -7.68 19.57
CA GLN A 134 4.65 -7.08 18.49
C GLN A 134 3.93 -5.86 17.87
N CYS A 135 2.61 -5.97 17.68
CA CYS A 135 1.79 -4.88 17.14
C CYS A 135 1.63 -3.70 18.10
N SER A 136 1.90 -3.86 19.40
CA SER A 136 1.79 -2.77 20.38
C SER A 136 2.72 -1.60 20.11
N VAL A 137 3.71 -1.74 19.21
CA VAL A 137 4.51 -0.61 18.74
C VAL A 137 3.64 0.51 18.16
N ILE A 138 2.54 0.16 17.46
CA ILE A 138 1.59 1.10 16.85
C ILE A 138 0.97 2.04 17.90
N THR A 139 0.65 1.52 19.07
CA THR A 139 0.04 2.27 20.19
C THR A 139 1.06 2.76 21.22
N SER A 140 2.35 2.52 20.99
CA SER A 140 3.42 2.88 21.94
C SER A 140 3.89 4.32 21.77
N ALA A 141 4.77 4.75 22.66
CA ALA A 141 5.44 6.05 22.58
C ALA A 141 6.18 6.29 21.25
N THR A 142 6.60 5.23 20.54
CA THR A 142 7.25 5.34 19.22
C THR A 142 6.40 6.12 18.21
N PHE A 143 5.06 5.98 18.26
CA PHE A 143 4.12 6.62 17.34
C PHE A 143 3.33 7.77 17.98
N GLN A 144 3.71 8.22 19.18
CA GLN A 144 2.93 9.18 19.96
C GLN A 144 2.61 10.48 19.19
N THR A 145 3.54 10.98 18.38
CA THR A 145 3.35 12.21 17.59
C THR A 145 2.34 12.05 16.43
N CYS A 146 1.98 10.81 16.10
CA CYS A 146 0.99 10.47 15.08
C CYS A 146 -0.39 10.12 15.65
N HIS A 147 -0.49 9.66 16.91
CA HIS A 147 -1.76 9.19 17.50
C HIS A 147 -2.91 10.21 17.42
N LEU A 148 -2.59 11.51 17.50
CA LEU A 148 -3.58 12.59 17.38
C LEU A 148 -3.95 12.94 15.92
N LYS A 149 -3.18 12.45 14.95
CA LYS A 149 -3.37 12.73 13.52
C LYS A 149 -4.03 11.56 12.78
N VAL A 150 -3.72 10.33 13.19
CA VAL A 150 -4.25 9.09 12.63
C VAL A 150 -4.55 8.13 13.77
N ASP A 151 -5.81 7.71 13.88
CA ASP A 151 -6.26 6.75 14.91
C ASP A 151 -5.49 5.42 14.80
N PRO A 152 -4.74 5.01 15.83
CA PRO A 152 -3.97 3.76 15.81
C PRO A 152 -4.85 2.50 15.92
N GLY A 153 -6.08 2.59 16.41
CA GLY A 153 -6.92 1.43 16.75
C GLY A 153 -7.12 0.46 15.58
N PRO A 154 -7.66 0.91 14.43
CA PRO A 154 -7.86 0.05 13.26
C PRO A 154 -6.57 -0.58 12.72
N TYR A 155 -5.45 0.13 12.82
CA TYR A 155 -4.14 -0.37 12.37
C TYR A 155 -3.57 -1.42 13.33
N PHE A 156 -3.74 -1.23 14.64
CA PHE A 156 -3.36 -2.22 15.65
C PHE A 156 -4.16 -3.51 15.47
N ASP A 157 -5.49 -3.40 15.33
CA ASP A 157 -6.36 -4.57 15.14
C ASP A 157 -6.04 -5.32 13.85
N SER A 158 -5.77 -4.60 12.76
CA SER A 158 -5.35 -5.21 11.49
C SER A 158 -4.00 -5.91 11.61
N CYS A 159 -3.02 -5.26 12.24
CA CYS A 159 -1.70 -5.87 12.50
C CYS A 159 -1.81 -7.17 13.30
N VAL A 160 -2.63 -7.19 14.36
CA VAL A 160 -2.83 -8.37 15.19
C VAL A 160 -3.48 -9.49 14.39
N ARG A 161 -4.54 -9.19 13.63
CA ARG A 161 -5.22 -10.17 12.77
C ARG A 161 -4.29 -10.76 11.72
N ASP A 162 -3.54 -9.93 11.00
CA ASP A 162 -2.61 -10.37 9.95
C ASP A 162 -1.49 -11.23 10.53
N SER A 163 -0.90 -10.81 11.66
CA SER A 163 0.16 -11.54 12.35
C SER A 163 -0.31 -12.90 12.89
N CYS A 164 -1.58 -13.02 13.28
CA CYS A 164 -2.20 -14.30 13.67
C CYS A 164 -2.51 -15.19 12.45
N ALA A 165 -2.84 -14.60 11.30
CA ALA A 165 -3.19 -15.30 10.08
C ALA A 165 -1.97 -15.85 9.32
N CYS A 166 -0.81 -15.19 9.45
CA CYS A 166 0.44 -15.68 8.87
C CYS A 166 1.01 -16.82 9.71
N ASP A 167 0.54 -18.04 9.46
CA ASP A 167 0.89 -19.28 10.19
C ASP A 167 1.73 -20.26 9.37
N SER A 168 1.92 -20.00 8.07
CA SER A 168 2.70 -20.81 7.14
C SER A 168 4.17 -20.36 6.97
N GLY A 169 4.66 -19.49 7.87
CA GLY A 169 5.95 -18.81 7.75
C GLY A 169 5.82 -17.41 7.13
N GLY A 170 6.78 -16.52 7.41
CA GLY A 170 6.72 -15.11 7.00
C GLY A 170 6.07 -14.18 8.02
N ASP A 171 5.91 -14.60 9.27
CA ASP A 171 5.26 -13.85 10.35
C ASP A 171 5.82 -12.43 10.53
N CYS A 172 7.14 -12.31 10.43
CA CYS A 172 7.83 -11.03 10.50
C CYS A 172 7.46 -10.12 9.32
N GLU A 173 7.24 -10.68 8.13
CA GLU A 173 6.86 -9.91 6.95
C GLU A 173 5.46 -9.31 7.09
N CYS A 174 4.48 -10.10 7.53
CA CYS A 174 3.11 -9.61 7.75
C CYS A 174 3.06 -8.50 8.81
N LEU A 175 3.75 -8.71 9.94
CA LEU A 175 3.91 -7.70 10.99
C LEU A 175 4.53 -6.41 10.43
N CYS A 176 5.65 -6.52 9.73
CA CYS A 176 6.38 -5.35 9.22
C CYS A 176 5.58 -4.58 8.17
N THR A 177 4.84 -5.28 7.32
CA THR A 177 3.96 -4.65 6.34
C THR A 177 2.83 -3.87 7.04
N ALA A 178 2.17 -4.47 8.04
CA ALA A 178 1.10 -3.80 8.77
C ALA A 178 1.57 -2.56 9.54
N VAL A 179 2.73 -2.63 10.22
CA VAL A 179 3.30 -1.46 10.92
C VAL A 179 3.75 -0.39 9.92
N ALA A 180 4.32 -0.78 8.77
CA ALA A 180 4.69 0.15 7.71
C ALA A 180 3.46 0.87 7.11
N SER A 181 2.30 0.22 7.02
CA SER A 181 1.05 0.87 6.60
C SER A 181 0.66 2.01 7.54
N TYR A 182 0.79 1.83 8.86
CA TYR A 182 0.52 2.90 9.82
C TYR A 182 1.57 4.03 9.73
N ALA A 183 2.86 3.68 9.64
CA ALA A 183 3.93 4.66 9.44
C ALA A 183 3.74 5.51 8.17
N LYS A 184 3.25 4.89 7.08
CA LYS A 184 2.90 5.60 5.85
C LYS A 184 1.73 6.55 6.04
N ALA A 185 0.66 6.13 6.73
CA ALA A 185 -0.48 7.01 7.04
C ALA A 185 -0.04 8.20 7.91
N CYS A 186 0.82 7.96 8.90
CA CYS A 186 1.43 9.01 9.70
C CYS A 186 2.24 10.00 8.85
N ASN A 187 3.06 9.49 7.93
CA ASN A 187 3.85 10.33 7.03
C ASN A 187 2.95 11.24 6.15
N GLU A 188 1.85 10.69 5.61
CA GLU A 188 0.87 11.46 4.85
C GLU A 188 0.15 12.52 5.69
N ALA A 189 -0.02 12.28 6.99
CA ALA A 189 -0.53 13.25 7.96
C ALA A 189 0.57 14.22 8.49
N GLY A 190 1.78 14.18 7.92
CA GLY A 190 2.90 15.04 8.30
C GLY A 190 3.53 14.67 9.65
N ALA A 191 3.50 13.40 10.05
CA ALA A 191 4.22 12.86 11.19
C ALA A 191 5.22 11.80 10.71
N CYS A 192 6.50 12.20 10.60
CA CYS A 192 7.57 11.31 10.20
C CYS A 192 8.08 10.47 11.38
N ILE A 193 7.87 9.15 11.34
CA ILE A 193 8.19 8.23 12.45
C ILE A 193 9.33 7.28 12.06
N LYS A 194 10.44 7.32 12.81
CA LYS A 194 11.50 6.32 12.71
C LYS A 194 11.20 5.13 13.63
N TRP A 195 10.50 4.12 13.11
CA TRP A 195 9.99 3.00 13.90
C TRP A 195 10.82 1.70 13.79
N ARG A 196 11.54 1.50 12.68
CA ARG A 196 12.41 0.33 12.48
C ARG A 196 13.61 0.35 13.41
N THR A 197 13.98 -0.82 13.93
CA THR A 197 15.17 -1.03 14.78
C THR A 197 15.87 -2.34 14.38
N PRO A 198 17.10 -2.60 14.84
CA PRO A 198 17.78 -3.87 14.58
C PRO A 198 16.99 -5.12 15.06
N LYS A 199 16.07 -4.94 16.03
CA LYS A 199 15.24 -6.01 16.59
C LYS A 199 13.81 -6.05 16.01
N LEU A 200 13.37 -4.96 15.38
CA LEU A 200 12.01 -4.83 14.85
C LEU A 200 12.08 -4.33 13.42
N CYS A 201 11.77 -5.22 12.48
CA CYS A 201 11.70 -4.92 11.05
C CYS A 201 12.97 -4.23 10.50
N PRO A 202 14.17 -4.81 10.73
CA PRO A 202 15.42 -4.21 10.28
C PRO A 202 15.44 -4.02 8.76
N ILE A 203 16.16 -2.98 8.32
CA ILE A 203 16.43 -2.69 6.92
C ILE A 203 17.94 -2.60 6.72
N PHE A 204 18.44 -3.24 5.66
CA PHE A 204 19.88 -3.37 5.39
C PHE A 204 20.28 -2.42 4.26
N CYS A 205 20.34 -1.12 4.55
CA CYS A 205 20.70 -0.10 3.57
C CYS A 205 22.19 -0.16 3.18
N ASP A 206 23.06 -0.52 4.12
CA ASP A 206 24.50 -0.54 3.91
C ASP A 206 24.95 -1.61 2.91
N TYR A 207 24.08 -2.57 2.58
CA TYR A 207 24.30 -3.56 1.53
C TYR A 207 24.62 -2.92 0.17
N TYR A 208 24.11 -1.72 -0.09
CA TYR A 208 24.31 -0.99 -1.35
C TYR A 208 25.56 -0.11 -1.35
N ASN A 209 26.23 0.04 -0.21
CA ASN A 209 27.44 0.84 -0.10
C ASN A 209 28.68 -0.01 -0.45
N ASN A 210 29.62 0.59 -1.19
CA ASN A 210 30.95 0.02 -1.37
C ASN A 210 31.85 0.32 -0.16
N ASP A 211 32.93 -0.44 0.02
CA ASP A 211 33.89 -0.24 1.12
C ASP A 211 34.41 1.21 1.14
N GLY A 212 34.12 1.91 2.25
CA GLY A 212 34.55 3.30 2.48
C GLY A 212 33.56 4.38 2.05
N ASN A 213 32.46 4.01 1.37
CA ASN A 213 31.40 4.94 0.99
C ASN A 213 30.16 4.75 1.88
N CYS A 214 29.38 5.82 2.08
CA CYS A 214 28.15 5.79 2.86
C CYS A 214 27.15 6.72 2.20
N GLU A 215 26.67 6.31 1.02
CA GLU A 215 25.76 7.10 0.18
C GLU A 215 24.31 6.62 0.40
N TRP A 216 24.11 5.30 0.44
CA TRP A 216 22.80 4.70 0.67
C TRP A 216 22.46 4.69 2.16
N HIS A 217 21.33 5.34 2.49
CA HIS A 217 20.86 5.45 3.86
C HIS A 217 19.36 5.18 4.00
N TYR A 218 18.98 4.73 5.19
CA TYR A 218 17.57 4.59 5.55
C TYR A 218 16.90 5.96 5.75
N LYS A 219 15.87 6.24 4.95
CA LYS A 219 14.98 7.39 5.11
C LYS A 219 13.58 6.89 5.52
N PRO A 220 13.19 7.03 6.80
CA PRO A 220 11.93 6.47 7.32
C PRO A 220 10.68 7.03 6.63
N CYS A 221 10.79 8.22 6.06
CA CYS A 221 9.68 8.95 5.47
C CYS A 221 9.93 9.25 3.98
N GLY A 222 10.98 8.65 3.43
CA GLY A 222 11.47 8.95 2.10
C GLY A 222 12.09 10.34 1.99
N VAL A 223 12.29 10.74 0.75
CA VAL A 223 12.70 12.09 0.36
C VAL A 223 11.72 12.60 -0.69
N ASP A 224 11.66 13.91 -0.83
CA ASP A 224 10.94 14.53 -1.94
C ASP A 224 11.53 14.12 -3.29
N CYS A 225 10.77 14.37 -4.36
CA CYS A 225 11.09 13.90 -5.70
C CYS A 225 12.56 14.14 -6.10
N MET A 226 13.29 13.05 -6.33
CA MET A 226 14.70 13.13 -6.72
C MET A 226 14.88 13.23 -8.24
N LYS A 227 15.99 13.87 -8.61
CA LYS A 227 16.54 13.78 -9.96
C LYS A 227 17.16 12.41 -10.14
N THR A 228 16.77 11.71 -11.20
CA THR A 228 17.34 10.41 -11.58
C THR A 228 17.52 10.37 -13.09
N CYS A 229 18.23 9.38 -13.63
CA CYS A 229 18.33 9.20 -15.09
C CYS A 229 16.95 9.04 -15.76
N ARG A 230 15.95 8.49 -15.05
CA ARG A 230 14.56 8.37 -15.52
C ARG A 230 13.70 9.61 -15.23
N ASN A 231 14.17 10.51 -14.38
CA ASN A 231 13.52 11.78 -14.04
C ASN A 231 14.54 12.93 -13.96
N PRO A 232 15.15 13.37 -15.07
CA PRO A 232 16.23 14.35 -15.03
C PRO A 232 15.83 15.72 -14.47
N SER A 233 14.55 16.10 -14.64
CA SER A 233 14.01 17.36 -14.14
C SER A 233 13.82 17.39 -12.62
N GLY A 234 13.70 16.22 -11.96
CA GLY A 234 13.36 16.16 -10.55
C GLY A 234 11.90 16.51 -10.27
N ASN A 235 11.04 16.58 -11.29
CA ASN A 235 9.62 16.89 -11.12
C ASN A 235 8.79 15.60 -10.97
N CYS A 236 8.03 15.49 -9.88
CA CYS A 236 7.07 14.42 -9.66
C CYS A 236 5.66 14.99 -9.62
N SER A 237 4.67 14.13 -9.90
CA SER A 237 3.28 14.47 -9.59
C SER A 237 3.14 14.71 -8.09
N THR A 238 2.36 15.73 -7.72
CA THR A 238 1.97 16.00 -6.32
C THR A 238 1.16 14.87 -5.69
N LEU A 239 0.67 13.92 -6.50
CA LEU A 239 0.02 12.69 -6.03
C LEU A 239 1.01 11.66 -5.46
N ILE A 240 2.30 11.78 -5.75
CA ILE A 240 3.33 10.85 -5.28
C ILE A 240 3.87 11.38 -3.95
N SER A 241 3.43 10.80 -2.86
CA SER A 241 3.98 11.10 -1.53
C SER A 241 5.34 10.43 -1.33
N PRO A 242 6.27 11.05 -0.57
CA PRO A 242 7.49 10.40 -0.11
C PRO A 242 7.20 9.08 0.60
N VAL A 243 8.06 8.10 0.38
CA VAL A 243 7.89 6.73 0.91
C VAL A 243 9.16 6.22 1.56
N GLU A 244 8.97 5.46 2.63
CA GLU A 244 10.03 4.78 3.37
C GLU A 244 10.95 3.97 2.43
N GLY A 245 12.27 4.05 2.69
CA GLY A 245 13.23 3.09 2.14
C GLY A 245 14.66 3.57 2.13
N THR A 246 15.48 2.89 1.34
CA THR A 246 16.88 3.21 1.09
C THR A 246 16.97 4.28 0.01
N VAL A 247 17.74 5.34 0.28
CA VAL A 247 17.93 6.48 -0.62
C VAL A 247 19.42 6.82 -0.65
N GLU A 248 19.94 7.05 -1.86
CA GLU A 248 21.26 7.59 -2.19
C GLU A 248 21.24 9.13 -2.17
#